data_AF-A0A7Y7A9J8-F1
#
_entry.id   AF-A0A7Y7A9J8-F1
#
_cell.length_a   1.000
_cell.length_b   1.000
_cell.length_c   1.000
_cell.angle_alpha   90.00
_cell.angle_beta   90.00
_cell.angle_gamma   90.00
#
_symmetry.space_group_name_H-M   'P 1'
#
loop_
_entity.id
_entity.type
_entity.pdbx_description
1 polymer ?
#
loop_
_entity_poly.entity_id
_entity_poly.type
_entity_poly.pdbx_seq_one_letter_code
_entity_poly.pdbx_strand_id
1 'polypeptide(L)'
;MKQAFQFSKDKFCNLTMKLIGVRQPSFLREEHIGDTLRNCLIALEGEDLVTVEDIFFAEHGKPVTSGNTVTDVHFTLAKKENTKKDEFLEIISKFNS
;
A
#
# COMPACT_ATOMS: atom_id res chain seq x y z
N MET A 1 11.05 -8.44 9.55
CA MET A 1 9.97 -9.21 8.86
C MET A 1 9.38 -8.29 7.79
N LYS A 2 9.08 -8.80 6.60
CA LYS A 2 8.52 -8.01 5.50
C LYS A 2 7.39 -8.77 4.82
N GLN A 3 6.41 -8.06 4.26
CA GLN A 3 5.33 -8.62 3.45
C GLN A 3 5.13 -7.75 2.21
N ALA A 4 5.27 -8.36 1.03
CA ALA A 4 4.98 -7.71 -0.23
C ALA A 4 3.48 -7.80 -0.55
N PHE A 5 2.95 -6.75 -1.14
CA PHE A 5 1.58 -6.66 -1.60
C PHE A 5 1.55 -6.35 -3.09
N GLN A 6 0.59 -6.96 -3.79
CA GLN A 6 0.23 -6.65 -5.16
C GLN A 6 -1.29 -6.51 -5.22
N PHE A 7 -1.75 -5.30 -5.53
CA PHE A 7 -3.16 -5.02 -5.75
C PHE A 7 -3.38 -4.56 -7.17
N SER A 8 -4.40 -5.09 -7.84
CA SER A 8 -4.89 -4.44 -9.03
C SER A 8 -5.37 -3.04 -8.70
N LYS A 9 -5.34 -2.14 -9.68
CA LYS A 9 -5.82 -0.76 -9.59
C LYS A 9 -7.17 -0.66 -8.89
N ASP A 10 -8.13 -1.48 -9.29
CA ASP A 10 -9.48 -1.48 -8.70
C ASP A 10 -9.47 -1.94 -7.24
N LYS A 11 -8.71 -3.00 -6.92
CA LYS A 11 -8.57 -3.48 -5.54
C LYS A 11 -7.91 -2.43 -4.65
N PHE A 12 -6.88 -1.76 -5.16
CA PHE A 12 -6.18 -0.70 -4.44
C PHE A 12 -7.12 0.48 -4.18
N CYS A 13 -7.87 0.95 -5.18
CA CYS A 13 -8.87 2.00 -4.98
C CYS A 13 -9.97 1.62 -3.98
N ASN A 14 -10.40 0.36 -3.96
CA ASN A 14 -11.37 -0.13 -2.97
C ASN A 14 -10.77 -0.17 -1.56
N LEU A 15 -9.51 -0.60 -1.44
CA LEU A 15 -8.78 -0.58 -0.16
C LEU A 15 -8.67 0.84 0.38
N THR A 16 -8.22 1.80 -0.43
CA THR A 16 -8.10 3.20 0.01
C THR A 16 -9.46 3.80 0.38
N MET A 17 -10.51 3.48 -0.37
CA MET A 17 -11.87 3.91 -0.02
C MET A 17 -12.31 3.34 1.34
N LYS A 18 -12.02 2.08 1.61
CA LYS A 18 -12.37 1.42 2.88
C LYS A 18 -11.58 1.97 4.07
N LEU A 19 -10.28 2.22 3.90
CA LEU A 19 -9.40 2.61 5.00
C LEU A 19 -9.45 4.11 5.31
N ILE A 20 -9.45 4.96 4.28
CA ILE A 20 -9.31 6.42 4.43
C ILE A 20 -10.48 7.21 3.84
N GLY A 21 -11.54 6.53 3.36
CA GLY A 21 -12.75 7.19 2.86
C GLY A 21 -12.57 7.92 1.53
N VAL A 22 -11.45 7.72 0.83
CA VAL A 22 -11.15 8.40 -0.43
C VAL A 22 -11.08 7.43 -1.59
N ARG A 23 -11.96 7.67 -2.59
CA ARG A 23 -11.94 7.02 -3.90
C ARG A 23 -11.43 8.00 -4.96
N GLN A 24 -10.12 8.27 -4.96
CA GLN A 24 -9.51 9.11 -5.99
C GLN A 24 -8.56 8.29 -6.88
N PRO A 25 -8.86 8.19 -8.19
CA PRO A 25 -7.98 7.50 -9.15
C PRO A 25 -6.61 8.19 -9.31
N SER A 26 -6.49 9.46 -8.91
CA SER A 26 -5.27 10.28 -9.00
C SER A 26 -4.15 9.86 -8.05
N PHE A 27 -4.42 9.00 -7.07
CA PHE A 27 -3.42 8.41 -6.17
C PHE A 27 -2.55 7.34 -6.83
N LEU A 28 -2.93 6.85 -8.01
CA LEU A 28 -2.15 5.89 -8.80
C LEU A 28 -1.06 6.56 -9.64
N ARG A 29 -0.70 7.79 -9.27
CA ARG A 29 0.51 8.44 -9.76
C ARG A 29 1.62 8.20 -8.75
N GLU A 30 2.82 7.99 -9.26
CA GLU A 30 4.03 7.74 -8.46
C GLU A 30 4.30 8.83 -7.42
N GLU A 31 3.95 10.07 -7.73
CA GLU A 31 4.04 11.21 -6.81
C GLU A 31 3.11 11.14 -5.59
N HIS A 32 1.98 10.42 -5.66
CA HIS A 32 0.95 10.43 -4.61
C HIS A 32 0.78 9.08 -3.87
N ILE A 33 1.34 8.00 -4.41
CA ILE A 33 1.13 6.66 -3.86
C ILE A 33 1.76 6.49 -2.47
N GLY A 34 2.92 7.12 -2.24
CA GLY A 34 3.59 7.11 -0.94
C GLY A 34 2.73 7.74 0.16
N ASP A 35 2.18 8.93 -0.11
CA ASP A 35 1.29 9.63 0.82
C ASP A 35 -0.02 8.86 1.05
N THR A 36 -0.55 8.22 0.01
CA THR A 36 -1.76 7.40 0.12
C THR A 36 -1.54 6.20 1.02
N LEU A 37 -0.43 5.47 0.83
CA LEU A 37 -0.07 4.33 1.67
C LEU A 37 0.20 4.77 3.12
N ARG A 38 0.84 5.93 3.30
CA ARG A 38 1.04 6.51 4.63
C ARG A 38 -0.29 6.85 5.31
N ASN A 39 -1.23 7.47 4.60
CA ASN A 39 -2.56 7.77 5.14
C ASN A 39 -3.32 6.50 5.51
N CYS A 40 -3.21 5.43 4.71
CA CYS A 40 -3.76 4.12 5.07
C CYS A 40 -3.13 3.61 6.37
N LEU A 41 -1.81 3.73 6.55
CA LEU A 41 -1.15 3.34 7.78
C LEU A 41 -1.58 4.17 8.99
N ILE A 42 -1.76 5.49 8.83
CA ILE A 42 -2.31 6.37 9.88
C ILE A 42 -3.69 5.88 10.31
N ALA A 43 -4.59 5.63 9.36
CA ALA A 43 -5.95 5.17 9.64
C ALA A 43 -6.00 3.78 10.31
N LEU A 44 -4.96 2.98 10.14
CA LEU A 44 -4.82 1.67 10.78
C LEU A 44 -4.02 1.69 12.08
N GLU A 45 -3.60 2.87 12.55
CA GLU A 45 -2.69 3.05 13.70
C GLU A 45 -1.35 2.30 13.50
N GLY A 46 -0.93 2.13 12.25
CA GLY A 46 0.23 1.34 11.83
C GLY A 46 1.45 2.15 11.44
N GLU A 47 1.36 3.48 11.31
CA GLU A 47 2.47 4.31 10.81
C GLU A 47 3.72 4.26 11.69
N ASP A 48 3.54 4.04 13.00
CA ASP A 48 4.63 3.87 13.95
C ASP A 48 5.15 2.43 14.01
N LEU A 49 4.41 1.48 13.44
CA LEU A 49 4.68 0.04 13.55
C LEU A 49 5.39 -0.52 12.32
N VAL A 50 5.16 0.06 11.14
CA VAL A 50 5.72 -0.43 9.87
C VAL A 50 6.27 0.70 9.01
N THR A 51 7.16 0.35 8.08
CA THR A 51 7.61 1.21 6.99
C THR A 51 7.10 0.67 5.66
N VAL A 52 6.84 1.58 4.72
CA VAL A 52 6.52 1.24 3.33
C VAL A 52 7.81 1.34 2.52
N GLU A 53 8.11 0.29 1.77
CA GLU A 53 9.31 0.16 0.94
C GLU A 53 8.93 -0.39 -0.45
N ASP A 54 9.87 -0.29 -1.40
CA ASP A 54 9.77 -0.93 -2.73
C ASP A 54 8.45 -0.65 -3.48
N ILE A 55 8.02 0.62 -3.51
CA ILE A 55 6.79 1.02 -4.21
C ILE A 55 7.07 1.08 -5.71
N PHE A 56 6.30 0.34 -6.52
CA PHE A 56 6.33 0.45 -7.97
C PHE A 56 4.99 0.04 -8.57
N PHE A 57 4.78 0.41 -9.83
CA PHE A 57 3.61 -0.01 -10.60
C PHE A 57 4.00 -1.09 -11.60
N ALA A 58 3.07 -1.97 -11.92
CA ALA A 58 3.26 -2.95 -12.97
C ALA A 58 2.14 -2.91 -14.01
N GLU A 59 2.52 -3.24 -15.24
CA GLU A 59 1.62 -3.51 -16.36
C GLU A 59 1.89 -4.92 -16.89
N HIS A 60 0.86 -5.78 -16.91
CA HIS A 60 0.99 -7.19 -17.31
C HIS A 60 2.19 -7.91 -16.66
N GLY A 61 2.48 -7.60 -15.39
CA GLY A 61 3.59 -8.18 -14.62
C GLY A 61 4.97 -7.55 -14.87
N LYS A 62 5.07 -6.45 -15.63
CA LYS A 62 6.31 -5.71 -15.86
C LYS A 62 6.32 -4.36 -15.14
N PRO A 63 7.40 -3.97 -14.45
CA PRO A 63 7.50 -2.65 -13.82
C PRO A 63 7.35 -1.51 -14.83
N VAL A 64 6.59 -0.47 -14.49
CA VAL A 64 6.40 0.73 -15.32
C VAL A 64 6.66 2.00 -14.50
N THR A 65 7.44 2.93 -15.07
CA THR A 65 7.88 4.19 -14.46
C THR A 65 6.90 5.34 -14.72
N SER A 66 5.61 5.13 -14.43
CA SER A 66 4.52 6.08 -14.70
C SER A 66 4.11 6.21 -16.19
N GLY A 67 2.80 6.20 -16.43
CA GLY A 67 2.22 6.46 -17.74
C GLY A 67 0.87 5.77 -17.93
N ASN A 68 -0.22 6.43 -17.49
CA ASN A 68 -1.64 6.24 -17.85
C ASN A 68 -2.32 4.85 -17.72
N THR A 69 -1.58 3.74 -17.72
CA THR A 69 -2.10 2.37 -17.79
C THR A 69 -1.59 1.48 -16.65
N VAL A 70 -1.46 2.05 -15.45
CA VAL A 70 -1.18 1.27 -14.23
C VAL A 70 -2.29 0.23 -14.05
N THR A 71 -1.93 -1.06 -14.10
CA THR A 71 -2.86 -2.17 -13.80
C THR A 71 -2.66 -2.68 -12.39
N ASP A 72 -1.42 -2.75 -11.90
CA ASP A 72 -1.12 -3.23 -10.55
C ASP A 72 -0.25 -2.24 -9.77
N VAL A 73 -0.49 -2.17 -8.46
CA VAL A 73 0.30 -1.44 -7.46
C VAL A 73 1.04 -2.44 -6.60
N HIS A 74 2.35 -2.25 -6.47
CA HIS A 74 3.22 -3.05 -5.64
C HIS A 74 3.84 -2.19 -4.54
N PHE A 75 3.92 -2.75 -3.34
CA PHE A 75 4.67 -2.19 -2.22
C PHE A 75 4.99 -3.27 -1.19
N THR A 76 5.96 -3.00 -0.33
CA THR A 76 6.34 -3.87 0.78
C THR A 76 6.08 -3.16 2.10
N LEU A 77 5.41 -3.84 3.04
CA LEU A 77 5.39 -3.43 4.44
C LEU A 77 6.53 -4.12 5.18
N ALA A 78 7.42 -3.34 5.78
CA ALA A 78 8.48 -3.83 6.63
C ALA A 78 8.19 -3.50 8.10
N LYS A 79 8.29 -4.52 8.95
CA LYS A 79 8.13 -4.40 10.41
C LYS A 79 9.29 -3.58 10.98
N LYS A 80 9.01 -2.51 11.73
CA LYS A 80 10.05 -1.79 12.49
C LYS A 80 10.62 -2.66 13.62
N GLU A 81 11.82 -2.32 14.09
CA GLU A 81 12.56 -3.12 15.07
C GLU A 81 11.74 -3.38 16.34
N ASN A 82 11.16 -2.32 16.91
CA ASN A 82 10.44 -2.34 18.19
C ASN A 82 8.99 -2.85 18.11
N THR A 83 8.45 -3.05 16.91
CA THR A 83 7.09 -3.56 16.70
C THR A 83 7.02 -5.03 17.09
N LYS A 84 5.95 -5.48 17.75
CA LYS A 84 5.75 -6.92 18.01
C LYS A 84 5.32 -7.65 16.74
N LYS A 85 5.52 -8.96 16.73
CA LYS A 85 5.10 -9.79 15.58
C LYS A 85 3.59 -9.73 15.37
N ASP A 86 2.80 -9.80 16.44
CA ASP A 86 1.34 -9.86 16.34
C ASP A 86 0.75 -8.53 15.86
N GLU A 87 1.29 -7.40 16.31
CA GLU A 87 0.95 -6.06 15.80
C GLU A 87 1.22 -5.94 14.29
N PHE A 88 2.36 -6.46 13.84
CA PHE A 88 2.68 -6.48 12.41
C PHE A 88 1.68 -7.34 11.60
N LEU A 89 1.31 -8.51 12.12
CA LEU A 89 0.34 -9.40 11.48
C LEU A 89 -1.07 -8.79 11.45
N GLU A 90 -1.45 -8.00 12.45
CA GLU A 90 -2.71 -7.27 12.46
C GLU A 90 -2.76 -6.19 11.37
N ILE A 91 -1.66 -5.45 11.15
CA ILE A 91 -1.58 -4.50 10.02
C ILE A 91 -1.69 -5.26 8.68
N ILE A 92 -0.98 -6.38 8.52
CA ILE A 92 -1.06 -7.19 7.29
C ILE A 92 -2.49 -7.68 7.03
N SER A 93 -3.20 -8.13 8.06
CA SER A 93 -4.57 -8.64 7.90
C SER A 93 -5.53 -7.54 7.44
N LYS A 94 -5.37 -6.31 7.94
CA LYS A 94 -6.17 -5.15 7.53
C LYS A 94 -5.97 -4.78 6.05
N PHE A 95 -4.74 -4.93 5.51
CA PHE A 95 -4.48 -4.74 4.07
C PHE A 95 -5.05 -5.86 3.19
N ASN A 96 -5.20 -7.08 3.73
CA ASN A 96 -5.75 -8.24 2.99
C ASN A 96 -7.28 -8.37 3.08
N SER A 97 -7.95 -7.57 3.92
CA SER A 97 -9.39 -7.64 4.20
C SER A 97 -10.22 -6.81 3.23
#